data_AF-A0A3G5ARJ5-F1
#
_entry.id   AF-A0A3G5ARJ5-F1
#
_cell.length_a   1.000
_cell.length_b   1.000
_cell.length_c   1.000
_cell.angle_alpha   90.00
_cell.angle_beta   90.00
_cell.angle_gamma   90.00
#
_symmetry.space_group_name_H-M   'P 1'
#
loop_
_entity.id
_entity.type
_entity.pdbx_description
1 polymer ?
#
loop_
_entity_poly.entity_id
_entity_poly.type
_entity_poly.pdbx_seq_one_letter_code
_entity_poly.pdbx_strand_id
1 'polypeptide(L)'
;MNSFIGSTTKYGLIFFNFICLVFGLLCIIFGALARSSANYGDVLAVGQGPANMSIIVGVCVFVICFLGCCGALKENRCMLITFGCIVFLLVVVEFAIGGFAYKYRNKLEDVSVGGFKEMIEKAKTEGGKDLMKNLDDLQSNLKCCGA
;
A
#
# COMPACT_ATOMS: atom_id res chain seq x y z
N MET A 1 10.83 -11.28 -37.82
CA MET A 1 9.71 -11.27 -36.85
C MET A 1 10.15 -11.30 -35.39
N ASN A 2 11.40 -11.69 -35.06
CA ASN A 2 11.88 -11.83 -33.67
C ASN A 2 12.59 -10.58 -33.10
N SER A 3 12.69 -9.48 -33.86
CA SER A 3 13.29 -8.21 -33.39
C SER A 3 12.23 -7.19 -32.96
N PHE A 4 11.05 -7.19 -33.61
CA PHE A 4 9.96 -6.24 -33.31
C PHE A 4 9.23 -6.58 -31.99
N ILE A 5 9.02 -7.88 -31.71
CA ILE A 5 8.47 -8.36 -30.43
C ILE A 5 9.40 -8.00 -29.25
N GLY A 6 10.72 -8.04 -29.44
CA GLY A 6 11.68 -7.74 -28.38
C GLY A 6 11.66 -6.27 -27.94
N SER A 7 11.58 -5.33 -28.89
CA SER A 7 11.60 -3.90 -28.57
C SER A 7 10.30 -3.42 -27.95
N THR A 8 9.13 -3.78 -28.49
CA THR A 8 7.83 -3.34 -27.94
C THR A 8 7.60 -3.87 -26.52
N THR A 9 7.98 -5.11 -26.23
CA THR A 9 7.87 -5.69 -24.89
C THR A 9 8.82 -5.01 -23.89
N LYS A 10 10.07 -4.68 -24.30
CA LYS A 10 11.02 -3.94 -23.45
C LYS A 10 10.48 -2.57 -23.05
N TYR A 11 10.00 -1.78 -24.01
CA TYR A 11 9.46 -0.45 -23.73
C TYR A 11 8.19 -0.50 -22.88
N GLY A 12 7.29 -1.46 -23.13
CA GLY A 12 6.09 -1.65 -22.32
C GLY A 12 6.40 -2.02 -20.87
N LEU A 13 7.36 -2.93 -20.66
CA LEU A 13 7.79 -3.34 -19.32
C LEU A 13 8.43 -2.19 -18.54
N ILE A 14 9.29 -1.40 -19.20
CA ILE A 14 9.95 -0.24 -18.58
C ILE A 14 8.91 0.83 -18.22
N PHE A 15 7.98 1.13 -19.13
CA PHE A 15 6.93 2.13 -18.89
C PHE A 15 6.03 1.74 -17.71
N PHE A 16 5.55 0.49 -17.68
CA PHE A 16 4.71 0.00 -16.60
C PHE A 16 5.45 -0.03 -15.26
N ASN A 17 6.69 -0.55 -15.22
CA ASN A 17 7.50 -0.54 -14.00
C ASN A 17 7.81 0.88 -13.52
N PHE A 18 8.00 1.84 -14.42
CA PHE A 18 8.20 3.24 -14.05
C PHE A 18 6.96 3.84 -13.38
N ILE A 19 5.77 3.59 -13.92
CA ILE A 19 4.51 4.02 -13.29
C ILE A 19 4.36 3.39 -11.90
N CYS A 20 4.57 2.09 -11.78
CA CYS A 20 4.50 1.38 -10.50
C CYS A 20 5.55 1.88 -9.50
N LEU A 21 6.74 2.26 -9.97
CA LEU A 21 7.79 2.85 -9.14
C LEU A 21 7.36 4.21 -8.57
N VAL A 22 6.76 5.08 -9.39
CA VAL A 22 6.19 6.36 -8.94
C VAL A 22 5.08 6.10 -7.91
N PHE A 23 4.20 5.14 -8.17
CA PHE A 23 3.14 4.79 -7.23
C PHE A 23 3.69 4.27 -5.89
N GLY A 24 4.68 3.38 -5.92
CA GLY A 24 5.38 2.90 -4.72
C GLY A 24 6.01 4.03 -3.93
N LEU A 25 6.65 4.99 -4.60
CA LEU A 25 7.21 6.19 -3.97
C LEU A 25 6.13 7.04 -3.29
N LEU A 26 4.99 7.24 -3.96
CA LEU A 26 3.85 7.97 -3.39
C LEU A 26 3.29 7.25 -2.14
N CYS A 27 3.18 5.93 -2.15
CA CYS A 27 2.76 5.15 -0.97
C CYS A 27 3.75 5.27 0.21
N ILE A 28 5.06 5.30 -0.08
CA ILE A 28 6.09 5.51 0.94
C ILE A 28 5.98 6.92 1.51
N ILE A 29 5.88 7.95 0.66
CA ILE A 29 5.73 9.34 1.10
C ILE A 29 4.45 9.51 1.90
N PHE A 30 3.33 8.97 1.44
CA PHE A 30 2.05 9.03 2.15
C PHE A 30 2.14 8.36 3.52
N GLY A 31 2.73 7.16 3.60
CA GLY A 31 2.94 6.47 4.88
C GLY A 31 3.91 7.22 5.80
N ALA A 32 4.97 7.81 5.27
CA ALA A 32 5.94 8.60 6.03
C ALA A 32 5.33 9.92 6.53
N LEU A 33 4.52 10.61 5.71
CA LEU A 33 3.76 11.79 6.12
C LEU A 33 2.70 11.43 7.15
N ALA A 34 1.97 10.32 6.97
CA ALA A 34 1.03 9.82 7.97
C ALA A 34 1.71 9.54 9.32
N ARG A 35 2.97 9.08 9.29
CA ARG A 35 3.81 8.91 10.48
C ARG A 35 4.36 10.23 11.03
N SER A 36 4.73 11.18 10.18
CA SER A 36 5.35 12.45 10.58
C SER A 36 4.34 13.49 11.08
N SER A 37 3.12 13.50 10.51
CA SER A 37 2.00 14.28 11.04
C SER A 37 1.58 13.81 12.44
N ALA A 38 2.03 12.64 12.88
CA ALA A 38 1.89 12.15 14.25
C ALA A 38 2.81 12.82 15.28
N ASN A 39 3.49 13.93 14.93
CA ASN A 39 4.05 14.88 15.91
C ASN A 39 2.98 15.75 16.60
N TYR A 40 1.70 15.62 16.22
CA TYR A 40 0.57 15.95 17.09
C TYR A 40 0.06 14.63 17.68
N GLY A 41 0.40 14.41 18.95
CA GLY A 41 0.32 13.12 19.63
C GLY A 41 -1.05 12.43 19.58
N ASP A 42 -0.97 11.09 19.64
CA ASP A 42 -2.01 10.19 20.13
C ASP A 42 -3.27 9.90 19.31
N VAL A 43 -3.21 9.92 17.96
CA VAL A 43 -4.27 9.23 17.16
C VAL A 43 -3.90 7.86 16.65
N LEU A 44 -2.66 7.44 16.88
CA LEU A 44 -2.11 6.41 16.02
C LEU A 44 -1.45 5.22 16.72
N ALA A 45 -1.77 4.90 17.97
CA ALA A 45 -1.50 3.54 18.45
C ALA A 45 -2.28 2.48 17.63
N VAL A 46 -3.40 2.86 17.00
CA VAL A 46 -4.22 1.99 16.12
C VAL A 46 -3.91 2.18 14.63
N GLY A 47 -3.60 3.39 14.16
CA GLY A 47 -3.24 3.63 12.75
C GLY A 47 -1.75 3.43 12.40
N GLN A 48 -0.87 3.14 13.37
CA GLN A 48 0.53 2.74 13.10
C GLN A 48 0.56 1.49 12.22
N GLY A 49 -0.40 0.57 12.39
CA GLY A 49 -0.55 -0.62 11.56
C GLY A 49 -0.70 -0.27 10.07
N PRO A 50 -1.79 0.40 9.66
CA PRO A 50 -2.02 0.82 8.27
C PRO A 50 -0.89 1.65 7.66
N ALA A 51 -0.35 2.63 8.40
CA ALA A 51 0.72 3.49 7.90
C ALA A 51 2.03 2.70 7.69
N ASN A 52 2.43 1.88 8.66
CA ASN A 52 3.62 1.05 8.53
C ASN A 52 3.46 -0.01 7.42
N MET A 53 2.27 -0.61 7.29
CA MET A 53 1.96 -1.54 6.20
C MET A 53 2.06 -0.85 4.83
N SER A 54 1.55 0.37 4.68
CA SER A 54 1.67 1.15 3.45
C SER A 54 3.13 1.43 3.07
N ILE A 55 3.99 1.73 4.05
CA ILE A 55 5.43 1.92 3.82
C ILE A 55 6.07 0.61 3.37
N ILE A 56 5.80 -0.51 4.06
CA ILE A 56 6.38 -1.83 3.73
C ILE A 56 5.98 -2.23 2.31
N VAL A 57 4.69 -2.15 1.98
CA VAL A 57 4.18 -2.47 0.64
C VAL A 57 4.81 -1.55 -0.41
N GLY A 58 4.88 -0.25 -0.15
CA GLY A 58 5.50 0.72 -1.06
C GLY A 58 6.98 0.41 -1.33
N VAL A 59 7.75 0.05 -0.30
CA VAL A 59 9.17 -0.35 -0.44
C VAL A 59 9.30 -1.65 -1.25
N CYS A 60 8.45 -2.65 -0.99
CA CYS A 60 8.45 -3.89 -1.76
C CYS A 60 8.18 -3.61 -3.25
N VAL A 61 7.15 -2.82 -3.57
CA VAL A 61 6.82 -2.42 -4.95
C VAL A 61 8.00 -1.66 -5.58
N PHE A 62 8.61 -0.71 -4.88
CA PHE A 62 9.75 0.04 -5.38
C PHE A 62 10.93 -0.88 -5.75
N VAL A 63 11.29 -1.82 -4.88
CA VAL A 63 12.38 -2.77 -5.14
C VAL A 63 12.06 -3.69 -6.32
N ILE A 64 10.84 -4.22 -6.39
CA ILE A 64 10.41 -5.10 -7.49
C ILE A 64 10.47 -4.34 -8.83
N CYS A 65 9.98 -3.10 -8.88
CA CYS A 65 9.99 -2.28 -10.08
C CYS A 65 11.41 -1.85 -10.48
N PHE A 66 12.27 -1.56 -9.51
CA PHE A 66 13.68 -1.28 -9.77
C PHE A 66 14.37 -2.50 -10.39
N LEU A 67 14.14 -3.70 -9.85
CA LEU A 67 14.66 -4.95 -10.42
C LEU A 67 14.11 -5.22 -11.82
N GLY A 68 12.83 -4.91 -12.08
CA GLY A 68 12.20 -5.02 -13.40
C GLY A 68 12.85 -4.08 -14.44
N CYS A 69 13.03 -2.81 -14.08
CA CYS A 69 13.72 -1.83 -14.94
C CYS A 69 15.19 -2.22 -15.18
N CYS A 70 15.95 -2.57 -14.14
CA CYS A 70 17.34 -3.00 -14.27
C CYS A 70 17.47 -4.30 -15.07
N GLY A 71 16.57 -5.27 -14.88
CA GLY A 71 16.54 -6.52 -15.63
C GLY A 71 16.27 -6.30 -17.12
N ALA A 72 15.36 -5.37 -17.45
CA ALA A 72 15.06 -4.96 -18.82
C ALA A 72 16.23 -4.23 -19.49
N LEU A 73 16.88 -3.30 -18.77
CA LEU A 73 18.01 -2.50 -19.29
C LEU A 73 19.31 -3.31 -19.44
N LYS A 74 19.59 -4.21 -18.50
CA LYS A 74 20.84 -5.00 -18.47
C LYS A 74 20.76 -6.23 -19.38
N GLU A 75 19.63 -6.43 -20.06
CA GLU A 75 19.32 -7.56 -20.93
C GLU A 75 19.64 -8.93 -20.29
N ASN A 76 19.62 -8.98 -18.96
CA ASN A 76 20.02 -10.15 -18.18
C ASN A 76 18.81 -11.05 -17.96
N ARG A 77 18.76 -12.15 -18.73
CA ARG A 77 17.67 -13.13 -18.66
C ARG A 77 17.45 -13.70 -17.27
N CYS A 78 18.52 -13.96 -16.50
CA CYS A 78 18.39 -14.51 -15.15
C CYS A 78 17.64 -13.54 -14.22
N MET A 79 17.96 -12.23 -14.31
CA MET A 79 17.32 -11.19 -13.49
C MET A 79 15.84 -11.00 -13.87
N LEU A 80 15.53 -11.08 -15.17
CA LEU A 80 14.17 -10.96 -15.67
C LEU A 80 13.30 -12.18 -15.32
N ILE A 81 13.88 -13.39 -15.33
CA ILE A 81 13.21 -14.62 -14.88
C ILE A 81 12.91 -14.53 -13.38
N THR A 82 13.87 -14.13 -12.56
CA THR A 82 13.66 -13.95 -11.11
C THR A 82 12.56 -12.92 -10.82
N PHE A 83 12.55 -11.79 -11.53
CA PHE A 83 11.46 -10.82 -11.45
C PHE A 83 10.10 -11.45 -11.78
N GLY A 84 10.02 -12.21 -12.88
CA GLY A 84 8.80 -12.92 -13.26
C GLY A 84 8.34 -13.93 -12.20
N CYS A 85 9.26 -14.68 -11.61
CA CYS A 85 8.95 -15.62 -10.52
C CYS A 85 8.41 -14.90 -9.28
N ILE A 86 9.03 -13.78 -8.88
CA ILE A 86 8.57 -12.99 -7.72
C ILE A 86 7.15 -12.45 -7.97
N VAL A 87 6.90 -11.85 -9.13
CA VAL A 87 5.57 -11.32 -9.48
C VAL A 87 4.53 -12.43 -9.54
N PHE A 88 4.88 -13.59 -10.12
CA PHE A 88 3.98 -14.74 -10.15
C PHE A 88 3.60 -15.21 -8.74
N LEU A 89 4.56 -15.30 -7.82
CA LEU A 89 4.30 -15.65 -6.43
C LEU A 89 3.41 -14.62 -5.73
N LEU A 90 3.62 -13.31 -6.00
CA LEU A 90 2.77 -12.26 -5.44
C LEU A 90 1.33 -12.38 -5.91
N VAL A 91 1.10 -12.66 -7.20
CA VAL A 91 -0.24 -12.88 -7.73
C VAL A 91 -0.93 -14.06 -7.02
N VAL A 92 -0.22 -15.18 -6.80
CA VAL A 92 -0.77 -16.32 -6.06
C VAL A 92 -1.15 -15.93 -4.62
N VAL A 93 -0.30 -15.14 -3.95
CA VAL A 93 -0.57 -14.64 -2.60
C VAL A 93 -1.77 -13.68 -2.60
N GLU A 94 -1.88 -12.77 -3.56
CA GLU A 94 -3.02 -11.84 -3.68
C GLU A 94 -4.34 -12.59 -3.90
N PHE A 95 -4.35 -13.62 -4.75
CA PHE A 95 -5.53 -14.47 -4.93
C PHE A 95 -5.89 -15.23 -3.65
N ALA A 96 -4.90 -15.72 -2.90
CA ALA A 96 -5.14 -16.38 -1.62
C ALA A 96 -5.72 -15.41 -0.58
N ILE A 97 -5.16 -14.19 -0.47
CA ILE A 97 -5.65 -13.13 0.41
C ILE A 97 -7.08 -12.74 0.01
N GLY A 98 -7.34 -12.51 -1.27
CA GLY A 98 -8.67 -12.15 -1.79
C GLY A 98 -9.71 -13.24 -1.53
N GLY A 99 -9.37 -14.51 -1.76
CA GLY A 99 -10.23 -15.64 -1.45
C GLY A 99 -10.51 -15.78 0.06
N PHE A 100 -9.48 -15.58 0.89
CA PHE A 100 -9.63 -15.58 2.34
C PHE A 100 -10.51 -14.41 2.81
N ALA A 101 -10.30 -13.22 2.26
CA ALA A 101 -11.09 -12.04 2.57
C ALA A 101 -12.56 -12.21 2.19
N TYR A 102 -12.84 -12.84 1.04
CA TYR A 102 -14.20 -13.17 0.63
C TYR A 102 -14.87 -14.14 1.62
N LYS A 103 -14.17 -15.22 2.00
CA LYS A 103 -14.70 -16.23 2.93
C LYS A 103 -14.97 -15.67 4.33
N TYR A 104 -14.12 -14.76 4.80
CA TYR A 104 -14.19 -14.18 6.15
C TYR A 104 -14.70 -12.74 6.18
N ARG A 105 -15.41 -12.29 5.13
CA ARG A 105 -15.90 -10.92 4.99
C ARG A 105 -16.58 -10.39 6.26
N ASN A 106 -17.46 -11.19 6.87
CA ASN A 106 -18.17 -10.77 8.09
C ASN A 106 -17.23 -10.53 9.27
N LYS A 107 -16.23 -11.40 9.47
CA LYS A 107 -15.22 -11.20 10.52
C LYS A 107 -14.31 -10.01 10.21
N LEU A 108 -13.99 -9.77 8.95
CA LEU A 108 -13.19 -8.60 8.55
C LEU A 108 -13.96 -7.29 8.77
N GLU A 109 -15.27 -7.28 8.53
CA GLU A 109 -16.13 -6.14 8.81
C GLU A 109 -16.16 -5.83 10.31
N ASP A 110 -16.33 -6.85 11.16
CA ASP A 110 -16.27 -6.70 12.63
C ASP A 110 -14.93 -6.15 13.11
N VAL A 111 -13.81 -6.66 12.56
CA VAL A 111 -12.45 -6.19 12.90
C VAL A 111 -12.23 -4.76 12.44
N SER A 112 -12.72 -4.39 11.26
CA SER A 112 -12.60 -3.03 10.73
C SER A 112 -13.40 -2.03 11.55
N VAL A 113 -14.64 -2.36 11.92
CA VAL A 113 -15.50 -1.52 12.77
C VAL A 113 -14.90 -1.42 14.18
N GLY A 114 -14.39 -2.52 14.74
CA GLY A 114 -13.70 -2.53 16.03
C GLY A 114 -12.46 -1.64 16.05
N GLY A 115 -11.63 -1.70 15.00
CA GLY A 115 -10.45 -0.83 14.88
C GLY A 115 -10.81 0.65 14.76
N PHE A 116 -11.89 0.98 14.05
CA PHE A 116 -12.37 2.36 13.94
C PHE A 116 -12.96 2.87 15.27
N LYS A 117 -13.68 2.02 16.02
CA LYS A 117 -14.15 2.33 17.38
C LYS A 117 -13.00 2.65 18.32
N GLU A 118 -11.97 1.80 18.33
CA GLU A 118 -10.80 1.99 19.19
C GLU A 118 -10.04 3.29 18.83
N MET A 119 -9.95 3.63 17.54
CA MET A 119 -9.39 4.90 17.09
C MET A 119 -10.15 6.11 17.65
N ILE A 120 -11.50 6.10 17.58
CA ILE A 120 -12.33 7.20 18.07
C ILE A 120 -12.24 7.33 19.60
N GLU A 121 -12.22 6.21 20.33
CA GLU A 121 -12.10 6.25 21.79
C GLU A 121 -10.74 6.80 22.25
N LYS A 122 -9.64 6.40 21.60
CA LYS A 122 -8.32 6.97 21.87
C LYS A 122 -8.26 8.45 21.53
N ALA A 123 -8.85 8.84 20.41
CA ALA A 123 -8.92 10.24 20.02
C ALA A 123 -9.69 11.12 21.00
N LYS A 124 -10.71 10.59 21.67
CA LYS A 124 -11.50 11.31 22.68
C LYS A 124 -10.82 11.38 24.05
N THR A 125 -10.06 10.33 24.41
CA THR A 125 -9.46 10.18 25.74
C THR A 125 -8.08 10.83 25.82
N GLU A 126 -7.28 10.69 24.75
CA GLU A 126 -5.86 11.06 24.71
C GLU A 126 -5.57 12.08 23.59
N GLY A 127 -6.49 12.23 22.63
CA GLY A 127 -6.30 13.10 21.46
C GLY A 127 -6.54 14.59 21.72
N GLY A 128 -5.60 15.43 21.27
CA GLY A 128 -5.74 16.89 21.29
C GLY A 128 -6.83 17.41 20.33
N LYS A 129 -7.16 18.71 20.43
CA LYS A 129 -8.20 19.37 19.60
C LYS A 129 -7.98 19.22 18.09
N ASP A 130 -6.72 19.19 17.65
CA ASP A 130 -6.36 19.10 16.22
C ASP A 130 -6.70 17.73 15.64
N LEU A 131 -6.55 16.70 16.46
CA LEU A 131 -6.78 15.32 16.11
C LEU A 131 -8.29 15.00 16.06
N MET A 132 -9.05 15.59 16.99
CA MET A 132 -10.50 15.51 16.98
C MET A 132 -11.09 16.23 15.75
N LYS A 133 -10.52 17.38 15.34
CA LYS A 133 -10.89 18.08 14.10
C LYS A 133 -10.63 17.26 12.84
N ASN A 134 -9.46 16.63 12.72
CA ASN A 134 -9.14 15.77 11.57
C ASN A 134 -10.11 14.58 11.46
N LEU A 135 -10.50 14.00 12.61
CA LEU A 135 -11.51 12.94 12.63
C LEU A 135 -12.88 13.43 12.19
N ASP A 136 -13.30 14.62 12.65
CA ASP A 136 -14.58 15.22 12.28
C ASP A 136 -14.63 15.61 10.79
N ASP A 137 -13.53 16.15 10.25
CA ASP A 137 -13.39 16.44 8.82
C ASP A 137 -13.46 15.15 7.98
N LEU A 138 -12.82 14.08 8.43
CA LEU A 138 -12.81 12.78 7.73
C LEU A 138 -14.20 12.12 7.79
N GLN A 139 -14.87 12.18 8.94
CA GLN A 139 -16.26 11.76 9.14
C GLN A 139 -17.24 12.56 8.25
N SER A 140 -17.08 13.88 8.18
CA SER A 140 -17.87 14.78 7.33
C SER A 140 -17.68 14.48 5.84
N ASN A 141 -16.44 14.26 5.38
CA ASN A 141 -16.16 13.88 3.99
C ASN A 141 -16.75 12.52 3.61
N LEU A 142 -16.75 11.57 4.55
CA LEU A 142 -17.36 10.25 4.37
C LEU A 142 -18.86 10.22 4.68
N LYS A 143 -19.45 11.34 5.10
CA LYS A 143 -20.85 11.48 5.54
C LYS A 143 -21.26 10.45 6.60
N CYS A 144 -20.34 10.11 7.50
CA CYS A 144 -20.56 9.20 8.61
C CYS A 144 -20.23 9.94 9.91
N CYS A 145 -20.78 9.53 11.05
CA CYS A 145 -20.42 10.09 12.36
C CYS A 145 -20.39 8.97 13.39
N GLY A 146 -19.27 8.82 14.10
CA GLY A 146 -19.06 7.71 15.03
C GLY A 146 -18.82 6.37 14.33
N ALA A 147 -19.03 5.29 15.09
CA ALA A 147 -18.84 3.90 14.67
C ALA A 147 -19.90 2.98 15.28
#